data_AF-A0A536RAJ2-F1
#
_entry.id   AF-A0A536RAJ2-F1
#
_cell.length_a   1.000
_cell.length_b   1.000
_cell.length_c   1.000
_cell.angle_alpha   90.00
_cell.angle_beta   90.00
_cell.angle_gamma   90.00
#
_symmetry.space_group_name_H-M   'P 1'
#
loop_
_entity.id
_entity.type
_entity.pdbx_description
1 polymer ?
#
loop_
_entity_poly.entity_id
_entity_poly.type
_entity_poly.pdbx_seq_one_letter_code
_entity_poly.pdbx_strand_id
1 'polypeptide(L)'
;MAPRAAARLETLGFGQVHEYRGGKLDWMAAGLPTEGENSLHARAGDAARKDVPICSLTDRLGDVRDRVKAAGWDAALAVDGEGVVLGLLRSKELAKDPDLRIEQAMRPGPSTFRPYVSLHEMAHFMEEHDLESSPVTTSDGKLVGLLYRADAVRLGMPPK
;
A
#
# COMPACT_ATOMS: atom_id res chain seq x y z
N MET A 1 4.12 17.80 -4.99
CA MET A 1 3.09 17.77 -3.93
C MET A 1 2.44 16.39 -3.98
N ALA A 2 2.09 15.77 -2.85
CA ALA A 2 1.40 14.47 -2.90
C ALA A 2 0.02 14.64 -3.60
N PRO A 3 -0.33 13.83 -4.61
CA PRO A 3 -1.60 13.91 -5.33
C PRO A 3 -2.84 13.97 -4.43
N ARG A 4 -2.82 13.22 -3.30
CA ARG A 4 -3.87 13.28 -2.28
C ARG A 4 -4.00 14.65 -1.60
N ALA A 5 -2.90 15.36 -1.40
CA ALA A 5 -2.91 16.70 -0.82
C ALA A 5 -3.36 17.75 -1.83
N ALA A 6 -2.95 17.61 -3.10
CA ALA A 6 -3.40 18.45 -4.20
C ALA A 6 -4.93 18.34 -4.38
N ALA A 7 -5.46 17.12 -4.48
CA ALA A 7 -6.90 16.87 -4.55
C ALA A 7 -7.64 17.45 -3.34
N ARG A 8 -7.07 17.35 -2.12
CA ARG A 8 -7.67 17.94 -0.92
C ARG A 8 -7.71 19.47 -0.99
N LEU A 9 -6.67 20.13 -1.50
CA LEU A 9 -6.62 21.58 -1.64
C LEU A 9 -7.62 22.08 -2.70
N GLU A 10 -7.82 21.35 -3.79
CA GLU A 10 -8.86 21.68 -4.78
C GLU A 10 -10.26 21.67 -4.15
N THR A 11 -10.56 20.68 -3.29
CA THR A 11 -11.85 20.65 -2.55
C THR A 11 -12.02 21.82 -1.58
N LEU A 12 -10.94 22.53 -1.23
CA LEU A 12 -10.95 23.67 -0.31
C LEU A 12 -10.96 25.03 -1.04
N GLY A 13 -11.09 25.03 -2.38
CA GLY A 13 -11.28 26.26 -3.17
C GLY A 13 -9.99 26.92 -3.65
N PHE A 14 -8.84 26.24 -3.58
CA PHE A 14 -7.60 26.74 -4.15
C PHE A 14 -7.62 26.59 -5.67
N GLY A 15 -7.58 27.71 -6.41
CA GLY A 15 -7.74 27.74 -7.88
C GLY A 15 -6.46 27.55 -8.71
N GLN A 16 -5.28 27.53 -8.08
CA GLN A 16 -4.00 27.26 -8.73
C GLN A 16 -3.19 26.27 -7.89
N VAL A 17 -3.51 24.99 -8.04
CA VAL A 17 -2.75 23.89 -7.44
C VAL A 17 -1.83 23.32 -8.52
N HIS A 18 -0.52 23.45 -8.33
CA HIS A 18 0.47 22.93 -9.27
C HIS A 18 0.95 21.55 -8.84
N GLU A 19 0.68 20.55 -9.67
CA GLU A 19 1.31 19.24 -9.59
C GLU A 19 2.66 19.31 -10.32
N TYR A 20 3.74 18.96 -9.62
CA TYR A 20 5.04 18.79 -10.26
C TYR A 20 5.00 17.44 -10.99
N ARG A 21 4.87 17.46 -12.32
CA ARG A 21 4.87 16.23 -13.12
C ARG A 21 6.26 15.93 -13.65
N GLY A 22 6.79 14.76 -13.28
CA GLY A 22 7.93 14.13 -13.94
C GLY A 22 9.29 14.55 -13.38
N GLY A 23 9.72 13.87 -12.32
CA GLY A 23 11.11 13.84 -11.86
C GLY A 23 11.59 12.44 -11.50
N LYS A 24 12.87 12.30 -11.13
CA LYS A 24 13.46 11.02 -10.70
C LYS A 24 12.68 10.38 -9.54
N LEU A 25 12.18 11.20 -8.61
CA LEU A 25 11.34 10.71 -7.50
C LEU A 25 10.00 10.18 -7.97
N ASP A 26 9.36 10.79 -8.97
CA ASP A 26 8.10 10.28 -9.55
C ASP A 26 8.32 8.99 -10.32
N TRP A 27 9.42 8.89 -11.09
CA TRP A 27 9.83 7.66 -11.76
C TRP A 27 10.03 6.51 -10.77
N MET A 28 10.75 6.79 -9.68
CA MET A 28 10.98 5.86 -8.57
C MET A 28 9.68 5.52 -7.83
N ALA A 29 8.78 6.50 -7.65
CA ALA A 29 7.50 6.30 -7.00
C ALA A 29 6.52 5.49 -7.85
N ALA A 30 6.66 5.51 -9.17
CA ALA A 30 5.92 4.63 -10.07
C ALA A 30 6.44 3.17 -10.05
N GLY A 31 7.53 2.88 -9.32
CA GLY A 31 8.13 1.56 -9.26
C GLY A 31 8.86 1.16 -10.54
N LEU A 32 9.27 2.13 -11.36
CA LEU A 32 9.98 1.90 -12.61
C LEU A 32 11.48 1.57 -12.36
N PRO A 33 12.14 0.84 -13.27
CA PRO A 33 13.55 0.45 -13.11
C PRO A 33 14.48 1.65 -12.90
N THR A 34 15.50 1.49 -12.07
CA THR A 34 16.53 2.51 -11.84
C THR A 34 17.93 1.90 -11.86
N GLU A 35 18.91 2.62 -12.38
CA GLU A 35 20.33 2.23 -12.38
C GLU A 35 21.17 3.09 -11.40
N GLY A 36 22.35 2.59 -11.02
CA GLY A 36 23.33 3.26 -10.13
C GLY A 36 23.59 2.51 -8.82
N GLU A 37 24.53 2.97 -7.99
CA GLU A 37 24.94 2.26 -6.74
C GLU A 37 23.76 1.99 -5.78
N ASN A 38 22.81 2.91 -5.69
CA ASN A 38 21.59 2.73 -4.88
C ASN A 38 20.52 1.82 -5.50
N SER A 39 20.74 1.27 -6.70
CA SER A 39 19.87 0.23 -7.29
C SER A 39 20.21 -1.19 -6.79
N LEU A 40 21.37 -1.36 -6.14
CA LEU A 40 21.84 -2.64 -5.62
C LEU A 40 21.13 -3.05 -4.31
N HIS A 41 20.38 -2.14 -3.70
CA HIS A 41 19.61 -2.40 -2.48
C HIS A 41 18.16 -2.71 -2.84
N ALA A 42 17.64 -3.83 -2.32
CA ALA A 42 16.24 -4.20 -2.49
C ALA A 42 15.32 -3.12 -1.91
N ARG A 43 14.25 -2.79 -2.65
CA ARG A 43 13.28 -1.76 -2.27
C ARG A 43 11.92 -2.36 -1.96
N ALA A 44 11.07 -1.56 -1.34
CA ALA A 44 9.71 -1.93 -0.98
C ALA A 44 8.92 -2.47 -2.18
N GLY A 45 9.05 -1.84 -3.36
CA GLY A 45 8.38 -2.28 -4.58
C GLY A 45 8.82 -3.64 -5.10
N ASP A 46 10.07 -4.04 -4.84
CA ASP A 46 10.62 -5.33 -5.29
C ASP A 46 10.14 -6.47 -4.41
N ALA A 47 9.97 -6.21 -3.11
CA ALA A 47 9.55 -7.21 -2.12
C ALA A 47 8.03 -7.26 -1.89
N ALA A 48 7.28 -6.24 -2.32
CA ALA A 48 5.84 -6.20 -2.15
C ALA A 48 5.16 -7.33 -2.92
N ARG A 49 4.33 -8.11 -2.23
CA ARG A 49 3.56 -9.20 -2.83
C ARG A 49 2.38 -8.61 -3.61
N LYS A 50 2.30 -8.90 -4.90
CA LYS A 50 1.37 -8.28 -5.86
C LYS A 50 0.05 -9.02 -6.02
N ASP A 51 -0.02 -10.24 -5.49
CA ASP A 51 -1.17 -11.14 -5.50
C ASP A 51 -2.07 -10.97 -4.27
N VAL A 52 -1.88 -9.91 -3.48
CA VAL A 52 -2.76 -9.57 -2.37
C VAL A 52 -4.21 -9.39 -2.86
N PRO A 53 -5.21 -10.04 -2.22
CA PRO A 53 -6.60 -9.89 -2.62
C PRO A 53 -7.09 -8.44 -2.52
N ILE A 54 -7.81 -8.00 -3.56
CA ILE A 54 -8.46 -6.70 -3.63
C ILE A 54 -9.99 -6.83 -3.54
N CYS A 55 -10.63 -5.79 -3.03
CA CYS A 55 -12.07 -5.65 -2.91
C CYS A 55 -12.51 -4.19 -3.12
N SER A 56 -13.79 -4.00 -3.45
CA SER A 56 -14.43 -2.69 -3.52
C SER A 56 -15.07 -2.33 -2.17
N LEU A 57 -15.35 -1.03 -1.96
CA LEU A 57 -16.07 -0.57 -0.75
C LEU A 57 -17.46 -1.20 -0.58
N THR A 58 -18.10 -1.54 -1.70
CA THR A 58 -19.46 -2.09 -1.72
C THR A 58 -19.47 -3.61 -1.67
N ASP A 59 -18.32 -4.28 -1.69
CA ASP A 59 -18.28 -5.73 -1.53
C ASP A 59 -18.82 -6.15 -0.15
N ARG A 60 -19.39 -7.35 -0.08
CA ARG A 60 -19.82 -7.95 1.19
C ARG A 60 -18.62 -8.60 1.89
N LEU A 61 -18.48 -8.36 3.19
CA LEU A 61 -17.32 -8.80 3.95
C LEU A 61 -17.14 -10.33 3.94
N GLY A 62 -18.23 -11.09 4.09
CA GLY A 62 -18.19 -12.55 4.07
C GLY A 62 -17.56 -13.11 2.80
N ASP A 63 -17.97 -12.60 1.64
CA ASP A 63 -17.51 -13.06 0.34
C ASP A 63 -16.01 -12.72 0.15
N VAL A 64 -15.59 -11.52 0.57
CA VAL A 64 -14.17 -11.11 0.54
C VAL A 64 -13.34 -11.99 1.47
N ARG A 65 -13.79 -12.23 2.71
CA ARG A 65 -13.11 -13.09 3.68
C ARG A 65 -12.89 -14.49 3.12
N ASP A 66 -13.89 -15.06 2.48
CA ASP A 66 -13.81 -16.43 1.98
C ASP A 66 -12.82 -16.52 0.79
N ARG A 67 -12.81 -15.52 -0.10
CA ARG A 67 -11.78 -15.41 -1.16
C ARG A 67 -10.38 -15.25 -0.59
N VAL A 68 -10.21 -14.40 0.43
CA VAL A 68 -8.92 -14.15 1.09
C VAL A 68 -8.36 -15.43 1.69
N LYS A 69 -9.18 -16.16 2.44
CA LYS A 69 -8.80 -17.46 3.03
C LYS A 69 -8.48 -18.50 1.97
N ALA A 70 -9.30 -18.60 0.92
CA ALA A 70 -9.07 -19.55 -0.17
C ALA A 70 -7.74 -19.28 -0.91
N ALA A 71 -7.33 -18.02 -0.99
CA ALA A 71 -6.05 -17.62 -1.56
C ALA A 71 -4.86 -17.77 -0.58
N GLY A 72 -5.08 -18.24 0.65
CA GLY A 72 -4.04 -18.37 1.67
C GLY A 72 -3.59 -17.05 2.30
N TRP A 73 -4.40 -16.00 2.15
CA TRP A 73 -4.13 -14.67 2.69
C TRP A 73 -4.89 -14.44 4.01
N ASP A 74 -4.40 -13.50 4.79
CA ASP A 74 -5.02 -13.00 6.03
C ASP A 74 -5.33 -11.49 5.97
N ALA A 75 -5.11 -10.89 4.80
CA ALA A 75 -5.31 -9.48 4.54
C ALA A 75 -5.92 -9.25 3.15
N ALA A 76 -6.64 -8.13 3.03
CA ALA A 76 -7.15 -7.61 1.76
C ALA A 76 -7.06 -6.08 1.72
N LEU A 77 -6.99 -5.54 0.50
CA LEU A 77 -7.02 -4.09 0.28
C LEU A 77 -8.32 -3.67 -0.40
N ALA A 78 -8.94 -2.64 0.17
CA ALA A 78 -10.06 -1.96 -0.44
C ALA A 78 -9.53 -0.89 -1.39
N VAL A 79 -9.89 -0.97 -2.67
CA VAL A 79 -9.47 -0.03 -3.72
C VAL A 79 -10.68 0.54 -4.46
N ASP A 80 -10.50 1.72 -5.08
CA ASP A 80 -11.48 2.26 -6.03
C ASP A 80 -11.30 1.70 -7.44
N GLY A 81 -12.10 2.21 -8.39
CA GLY A 81 -12.04 1.81 -9.80
C GLY A 81 -10.74 2.20 -10.52
N GLU A 82 -9.93 3.08 -9.95
CA GLU A 82 -8.62 3.48 -10.49
C GLU A 82 -7.44 2.76 -9.81
N GLY A 83 -7.75 1.88 -8.85
CA GLY A 83 -6.76 1.11 -8.08
C GLY A 83 -6.14 1.87 -6.91
N VAL A 84 -6.72 3.01 -6.50
CA VAL A 84 -6.25 3.79 -5.34
C VAL A 84 -6.66 3.09 -4.04
N VAL A 85 -5.72 2.95 -3.11
CA VAL A 85 -5.97 2.30 -1.81
C VAL A 85 -6.82 3.20 -0.91
N LEU A 86 -7.99 2.68 -0.54
CA LEU A 86 -8.95 3.33 0.35
C LEU A 86 -8.93 2.73 1.76
N GLY A 87 -8.64 1.43 1.88
CA GLY A 87 -8.64 0.73 3.16
C GLY A 87 -7.85 -0.56 3.20
N LEU A 88 -7.60 -1.04 4.41
CA LEU A 88 -6.93 -2.30 4.71
C LEU A 88 -7.83 -3.12 5.65
N LEU A 89 -7.95 -4.42 5.34
CA LEU A 89 -8.57 -5.41 6.22
C LEU A 89 -7.52 -6.42 6.61
N ARG A 90 -7.33 -6.63 7.91
CA ARG A 90 -6.55 -7.76 8.44
C ARG A 90 -7.48 -8.78 9.06
N SER A 91 -6.93 -9.86 9.61
CA SER A 91 -7.66 -10.90 10.35
C SER A 91 -8.74 -10.35 11.29
N LYS A 92 -8.46 -9.25 12.01
CA LYS A 92 -9.43 -8.61 12.91
C LYS A 92 -10.63 -8.03 12.17
N GLU A 93 -10.42 -7.30 11.09
CA GLU A 93 -11.49 -6.70 10.28
C GLU A 93 -12.26 -7.78 9.51
N LEU A 94 -11.55 -8.78 8.97
CA LEU A 94 -12.14 -9.90 8.23
C LEU A 94 -13.00 -10.83 9.12
N ALA A 95 -12.78 -10.82 10.44
CA ALA A 95 -13.56 -11.58 11.40
C ALA A 95 -14.84 -10.86 11.88
N LYS A 96 -15.12 -9.64 11.42
CA LYS A 96 -16.36 -8.91 11.75
C LYS A 96 -17.58 -9.59 11.09
N ASP A 97 -18.76 -9.02 11.35
CA ASP A 97 -20.04 -9.49 10.81
C ASP A 97 -19.97 -9.61 9.27
N PRO A 98 -20.18 -10.83 8.72
CA PRO A 98 -20.06 -11.09 7.28
C PRO A 98 -21.05 -10.30 6.42
N ASP A 99 -22.14 -9.78 7.00
CA ASP A 99 -23.15 -8.99 6.28
C ASP A 99 -22.75 -7.52 6.10
N LEU A 100 -21.69 -7.06 6.76
CA LEU A 100 -21.17 -5.70 6.57
C LEU A 100 -20.63 -5.49 5.16
N ARG A 101 -20.74 -4.24 4.70
CA ARG A 101 -19.98 -3.78 3.54
C ARG A 101 -18.53 -3.53 3.93
N ILE A 102 -17.61 -3.68 2.98
CA ILE A 102 -16.17 -3.43 3.21
C ILE A 102 -15.93 -2.04 3.78
N GLU A 103 -16.63 -1.01 3.29
CA GLU A 103 -16.52 0.36 3.80
C GLU A 103 -16.73 0.47 5.32
N GLN A 104 -17.64 -0.34 5.87
CA GLN A 104 -17.99 -0.34 7.29
C GLN A 104 -17.04 -1.20 8.13
N ALA A 105 -16.42 -2.21 7.51
CA ALA A 105 -15.57 -3.17 8.18
C ALA A 105 -14.08 -2.78 8.16
N MET A 106 -13.61 -2.12 7.10
CA MET A 106 -12.19 -1.85 6.86
C MET A 106 -11.59 -0.85 7.84
N ARG A 107 -10.26 -0.84 7.94
CA ARG A 107 -9.52 0.30 8.47
C ARG A 107 -9.31 1.31 7.33
N PRO A 108 -9.92 2.51 7.38
CA PRO A 108 -9.77 3.51 6.33
C PRO A 108 -8.38 4.14 6.35
N GLY A 109 -7.91 4.58 5.18
CA GLY A 109 -6.70 5.39 5.03
C GLY A 109 -5.45 4.80 5.70
N PRO A 110 -5.05 3.55 5.38
CA PRO A 110 -3.85 2.96 5.96
C PRO A 110 -2.61 3.77 5.61
N SER A 111 -1.64 3.81 6.52
CA SER A 111 -0.30 4.29 6.19
C SER A 111 0.30 3.41 5.10
N THR A 112 0.89 4.03 4.07
CA THR A 112 1.49 3.34 2.93
C THR A 112 2.92 3.80 2.71
N PHE A 113 3.74 2.94 2.10
CA PHE A 113 5.08 3.28 1.67
C PHE A 113 5.16 3.47 0.15
N ARG A 114 6.14 4.25 -0.29
CA ARG A 114 6.47 4.36 -1.72
C ARG A 114 7.31 3.17 -2.17
N PRO A 115 7.25 2.78 -3.45
CA PRO A 115 8.00 1.61 -3.94
C PRO A 115 9.51 1.76 -3.79
N TYR A 116 10.00 3.00 -3.78
CA TYR A 116 11.43 3.28 -3.70
C TYR A 116 12.03 3.26 -2.30
N VAL A 117 11.21 3.16 -1.25
CA VAL A 117 11.72 3.13 0.13
C VAL A 117 12.57 1.88 0.32
N SER A 118 13.70 2.03 1.01
CA SER A 118 14.59 0.90 1.29
C SER A 118 13.94 -0.09 2.25
N LEU A 119 14.23 -1.38 2.10
CA LEU A 119 13.68 -2.39 3.00
C LEU A 119 14.18 -2.23 4.44
N HIS A 120 15.41 -1.74 4.64
CA HIS A 120 15.95 -1.44 5.97
C HIS A 120 15.13 -0.36 6.70
N GLU A 121 14.90 0.78 6.03
CA GLU A 121 14.08 1.87 6.58
C GLU A 121 12.65 1.41 6.87
N MET A 122 12.05 0.67 5.94
CA MET A 122 10.69 0.17 6.10
C MET A 122 10.60 -0.85 7.24
N ALA A 123 11.55 -1.77 7.37
CA ALA A 123 11.60 -2.73 8.47
C ALA A 123 11.72 -2.03 9.84
N HIS A 124 12.61 -1.05 9.95
CA HIS A 124 12.80 -0.27 11.18
C HIS A 124 11.52 0.48 11.57
N PHE A 125 10.90 1.19 10.62
CA PHE A 125 9.63 1.88 10.86
C PHE A 125 8.51 0.91 11.28
N MET A 126 8.40 -0.24 10.59
CA MET A 126 7.36 -1.23 10.88
C MET A 126 7.56 -1.92 12.24
N GLU A 127 8.80 -2.01 12.73
CA GLU A 127 9.08 -2.47 14.08
C GLU A 127 8.71 -1.42 15.13
N GLU A 128 9.17 -0.16 14.94
CA GLU A 128 8.87 0.96 15.84
C GLU A 128 7.37 1.21 16.01
N HIS A 129 6.60 1.08 14.93
CA HIS A 129 5.15 1.34 14.92
C HIS A 129 4.28 0.08 15.04
N ASP A 130 4.87 -1.07 15.37
CA ASP A 130 4.20 -2.39 15.48
C ASP A 130 3.29 -2.73 14.29
N LEU A 131 3.81 -2.51 13.08
CA LEU A 131 3.13 -2.82 11.84
C LEU A 131 3.59 -4.17 11.30
N GLU A 132 2.70 -5.14 11.29
CA GLU A 132 2.95 -6.45 10.65
C GLU A 132 3.10 -6.35 9.12
N SER A 133 2.28 -5.52 8.47
CA SER A 133 2.28 -5.31 7.02
C SER A 133 1.88 -3.88 6.65
N SER A 134 2.32 -3.38 5.50
CA SER A 134 1.92 -2.07 5.00
C SER A 134 1.76 -2.10 3.47
N PRO A 135 0.71 -1.45 2.93
CA PRO A 135 0.56 -1.32 1.48
C PRO A 135 1.70 -0.49 0.90
N VAL A 136 2.21 -0.94 -0.24
CA VAL A 136 3.13 -0.16 -1.07
C VAL A 136 2.30 0.48 -2.18
N THR A 137 2.37 1.80 -2.32
CA THR A 137 1.57 2.56 -3.29
C THR A 137 2.40 3.58 -4.05
N THR A 138 2.01 3.86 -5.29
CA THR A 138 2.61 4.94 -6.09
C THR A 138 2.36 6.32 -5.46
N SER A 139 2.96 7.38 -6.02
CA SER A 139 2.66 8.76 -5.62
C SER A 139 1.17 9.07 -5.62
N ASP A 140 0.44 8.54 -6.61
CA ASP A 140 -1.01 8.75 -6.79
C ASP A 140 -1.85 7.88 -5.85
N GLY A 141 -1.23 7.04 -5.01
CA GLY A 141 -1.91 6.15 -4.09
C GLY A 141 -2.40 4.84 -4.72
N LYS A 142 -2.01 4.55 -5.97
CA LYS A 142 -2.33 3.30 -6.65
C LYS A 142 -1.57 2.14 -6.03
N LEU A 143 -2.25 1.02 -5.84
CA LEU A 143 -1.67 -0.17 -5.23
C LEU A 143 -0.53 -0.76 -6.09
N VAL A 144 0.61 -0.98 -5.46
CA VAL A 144 1.72 -1.78 -6.01
C VAL A 144 1.74 -3.19 -5.41
N GLY A 145 1.47 -3.31 -4.10
CA GLY A 145 1.34 -4.60 -3.41
C GLY A 145 1.27 -4.44 -1.89
N LEU A 146 1.29 -5.56 -1.16
CA LEU A 146 1.38 -5.58 0.30
C LEU A 146 2.75 -6.12 0.72
N LEU A 147 3.46 -5.39 1.58
CA LEU A 147 4.74 -5.84 2.14
C LEU A 147 4.57 -6.21 3.61
N TYR A 148 5.04 -7.41 3.98
CA TYR A 148 5.13 -7.85 5.38
C TYR A 148 6.47 -7.44 5.98
N ARG A 149 6.47 -7.09 7.27
CA ARG A 149 7.68 -6.77 8.04
C ARG A 149 8.70 -7.91 7.99
N ALA A 150 8.23 -9.16 8.06
CA ALA A 150 9.09 -10.34 7.97
C ALA A 150 9.86 -10.42 6.64
N ASP A 151 9.22 -10.04 5.52
CA ASP A 151 9.89 -9.98 4.21
C ASP A 151 10.85 -8.79 4.14
N ALA A 152 10.46 -7.63 4.68
CA ALA A 152 11.33 -6.46 4.73
C ALA A 152 12.61 -6.73 5.53
N VAL A 153 12.51 -7.38 6.70
CA VAL A 153 13.68 -7.78 7.52
C VAL A 153 14.53 -8.81 6.77
N ARG A 154 13.91 -9.88 6.25
CA ARG A 154 14.63 -10.98 5.59
C ARG A 154 15.38 -10.53 4.34
N LEU A 155 14.78 -9.66 3.54
CA LEU A 155 15.33 -9.20 2.25
C LEU A 155 16.14 -7.90 2.38
N GLY A 156 15.96 -7.15 3.48
CA GLY A 156 16.66 -5.90 3.75
C GLY A 156 18.00 -6.07 4.48
N MET A 157 18.31 -7.27 4.98
CA MET A 157 19.64 -7.56 5.53
C MET A 157 20.68 -7.67 4.41
N PRO A 158 21.85 -7.02 4.53
CA PRO A 158 22.94 -7.25 3.59
C PRO A 158 23.36 -8.73 3.63
N PRO A 159 23.77 -9.32 2.50
CA PRO A 159 24.27 -10.68 2.48
C PRO A 159 25.46 -10.80 3.46
N LYS A 160 25.48 -11.92 4.21
CA LYS A 160 26.61 -12.30 5.07
C LYS A 160 27.85 -12.63 4.25
#